data_AF-A0A845E239-F1
#
_entry.id   AF-A0A845E239-F1
#
_cell.length_a   1.000
_cell.length_b   1.000
_cell.length_c   1.000
_cell.angle_alpha   90.00
_cell.angle_beta   90.00
_cell.angle_gamma   90.00
#
_symmetry.space_group_name_H-M   'P 1'
#
loop_
_entity.id
_entity.type
_entity.pdbx_description
1 polymer ?
#
loop_
_entity_poly.entity_id
_entity_poly.type
_entity_poly.pdbx_seq_one_letter_code
_entity_poly.pdbx_strand_id
1 'polypeptide(L)' 'MKALKIFNVFYGAAALIWLTVSLFYEGFNPSVKINAVIIGGLFLLLGIDDWMDGRKKYAAYYFFLVVVSIIAVMV' A
#
# COMPACT_ATOMS: atom_id res chain seq x y z
N MET A 1 -4.10 15.82 12.47
CA MET A 1 -3.46 16.96 11.76
C MET A 1 -3.50 16.71 10.25
N LYS A 2 -4.00 17.65 9.44
CA LYS A 2 -4.13 17.48 7.97
C LYS A 2 -2.78 17.15 7.29
N ALA A 3 -1.68 17.74 7.77
CA ALA A 3 -0.33 17.52 7.24
C ALA A 3 0.14 16.06 7.35
N LEU A 4 -0.11 15.39 8.47
CA LEU A 4 0.28 13.98 8.67
C LEU A 4 -0.42 13.04 7.67
N LYS A 5 -1.67 13.34 7.31
CA LYS A 5 -2.43 12.54 6.33
C LYS A 5 -1.91 12.72 4.92
N ILE A 6 -1.66 13.97 4.54
CA ILE A 6 -1.05 14.30 3.25
C ILE A 6 0.31 13.62 3.14
N PHE A 7 1.12 13.67 4.20
CA PHE A 7 2.36 12.92 4.30
C PHE A 7 2.15 11.41 4.10
N ASN A 8 1.16 10.82 4.78
CA ASN A 8 0.86 9.40 4.64
C ASN A 8 0.45 9.00 3.21
N VAL A 9 -0.38 9.81 2.54
CA VAL A 9 -0.76 9.58 1.15
C VAL A 9 0.46 9.66 0.23
N PHE A 10 1.31 10.69 0.38
CA PHE A 10 2.51 10.84 -0.45
C PHE A 10 3.50 9.71 -0.22
N TYR A 11 3.73 9.31 1.03
CA TYR A 11 4.65 8.23 1.36
C TYR A 11 4.16 6.88 0.80
N GLY A 12 2.86 6.60 0.95
CA GLY A 12 2.25 5.40 0.39
C GLY A 12 2.31 5.36 -1.15
N ALA A 13 2.06 6.50 -1.81
CA ALA A 13 2.20 6.61 -3.26
C ALA A 13 3.65 6.42 -3.73
N ALA A 14 4.62 7.01 -3.03
CA ALA A 14 6.04 6.86 -3.34
C ALA A 14 6.49 5.40 -3.21
N ALA A 15 6.04 4.67 -2.18
CA ALA A 15 6.34 3.25 -2.01
C ALA A 15 5.80 2.39 -3.16
N LEU A 16 4.60 2.68 -3.67
CA LEU A 16 4.02 1.97 -4.81
C LEU A 16 4.70 2.32 -6.14
N ILE A 17 5.11 3.58 -6.34
CA ILE A 17 5.89 4.00 -7.50
C ILE A 17 7.24 3.28 -7.49
N TRP A 18 7.92 3.27 -6.34
CA TRP A 18 9.19 2.56 -6.20
C TRP A 18 9.05 1.06 -6.47
N LEU A 19 7.99 0.42 -5.94
CA LEU A 19 7.67 -0.97 -6.26
C LEU A 19 7.52 -1.18 -7.77
N THR A 20 6.76 -0.31 -8.44
CA THR A 20 6.55 -0.38 -9.89
C THR A 20 7.88 -0.28 -10.63
N VAL A 21 8.75 0.66 -10.28
CA VAL A 21 10.08 0.80 -10.88
C VAL A 21 10.95 -0.44 -10.59
N SER A 22 10.98 -0.94 -9.35
CA SER A 22 11.76 -2.13 -8.96
C SER A 22 11.33 -3.41 -9.69
N LEU A 23 10.09 -3.47 -10.20
CA LEU A 23 9.62 -4.60 -11.02
C LEU A 23 10.30 -4.65 -12.40
N PHE A 24 10.74 -3.52 -12.93
CA PHE A 24 11.36 -3.43 -14.27
C PHE A 24 12.88 -3.34 -14.26
N TYR A 25 13.50 -2.89 -13.16
CA TYR A 25 14.93 -2.58 -13.11
C TYR A 25 15.77 -3.51 -12.24
N GLU A 26 15.18 -4.18 -11.24
CA GLU A 26 15.91 -5.04 -10.31
C GLU A 26 15.46 -6.49 -10.44
N GLY A 27 16.40 -7.44 -10.23
CA GLY A 27 16.07 -8.85 -10.09
C GLY A 27 14.94 -9.05 -9.08
N PHE A 28 14.00 -9.94 -9.39
CA PHE A 28 12.79 -10.08 -8.58
C PHE A 28 13.12 -10.62 -7.19
N ASN A 29 13.31 -9.73 -6.20
CA ASN A 29 13.34 -10.08 -4.78
C ASN A 29 11.91 -9.98 -4.22
N PRO A 30 11.25 -11.11 -3.95
CA PRO A 30 9.84 -11.09 -3.58
C PRO A 30 9.57 -10.49 -2.21
N SER A 31 10.49 -10.70 -1.26
CA SER A 31 10.37 -10.21 0.12
C SER A 31 10.29 -8.68 0.20
N VAL A 32 11.13 -8.02 -0.58
CA VAL A 32 11.23 -6.55 -0.66
C VAL A 32 9.99 -5.97 -1.32
N LYS A 33 9.48 -6.63 -2.36
CA LYS A 33 8.28 -6.21 -3.10
C LYS A 33 7.03 -6.35 -2.24
N ILE A 34 6.84 -7.47 -1.55
CA ILE A 34 5.72 -7.65 -0.62
C ILE A 34 5.75 -6.59 0.50
N ASN A 35 6.92 -6.33 1.09
CA ASN A 35 7.06 -5.31 2.13
C ASN A 35 6.69 -3.91 1.61
N ALA A 36 7.09 -3.55 0.39
CA ALA A 36 6.73 -2.27 -0.20
C ALA A 36 5.23 -2.15 -0.50
N VAL A 37 4.55 -3.23 -0.91
CA VAL A 37 3.07 -3.25 -1.05
C VAL A 37 2.41 -3.05 0.32
N ILE A 38 2.87 -3.78 1.34
CA ILE A 38 2.30 -3.71 2.68
C ILE A 38 2.45 -2.29 3.25
N ILE A 39 3.65 -1.73 3.20
CA ILE A 39 3.94 -0.39 3.70
C ILE A 39 3.17 0.65 2.87
N GLY A 40 3.24 0.58 1.54
CA GLY A 40 2.60 1.54 0.65
C GLY A 40 1.07 1.59 0.82
N GLY A 41 0.42 0.43 0.85
CA GLY A 41 -1.03 0.35 1.01
C GLY A 41 -1.50 0.74 2.41
N LEU A 42 -0.77 0.38 3.48
CA LEU A 42 -1.12 0.83 4.84
C LEU A 42 -1.03 2.36 4.98
N PHE A 43 0.02 2.98 4.45
CA PHE A 43 0.17 4.43 4.49
C PHE A 43 -0.91 5.14 3.66
N LEU A 44 -1.29 4.59 2.51
CA LEU A 44 -2.43 5.11 1.75
C LEU A 44 -3.73 5.02 2.53
N LEU A 45 -4.03 3.85 3.12
CA LEU A 45 -5.24 3.65 3.94
C LEU A 45 -5.30 4.62 5.13
N LEU A 46 -4.18 4.82 5.83
CA LEU A 46 -4.09 5.80 6.92
C LEU A 46 -4.21 7.25 6.44
N GLY A 47 -3.78 7.54 5.21
CA GLY A 47 -3.85 8.86 4.60
C GLY A 47 -5.28 9.26 4.18
N ILE A 48 -6.05 8.30 3.66
CA ILE A 48 -7.43 8.51 3.19
C ILE A 48 -8.50 8.12 4.22
N ASP A 49 -8.10 7.73 5.43
CA ASP A 49 -9.00 7.21 6.46
C ASP A 49 -10.18 8.16 6.73
N ASP A 50 -9.93 9.44 6.93
CA ASP A 50 -11.00 10.42 7.20
C ASP A 50 -11.83 10.82 5.96
N TRP A 51 -11.50 10.31 4.77
CA TRP A 51 -12.27 10.54 3.54
C TRP A 51 -13.25 9.40 3.25
N MET A 52 -13.23 8.32 4.04
CA MET A 52 -14.04 7.13 3.86
C MET A 52 -15.06 6.97 4.98
N ASP A 53 -16.30 6.67 4.63
CA ASP A 53 -17.31 6.20 5.58
C ASP A 53 -16.86 4.88 6.23
N GLY A 54 -17.28 4.60 7.47
CA GLY A 54 -16.86 3.41 8.22
C GLY A 54 -16.93 2.10 7.42
N ARG A 55 -18.01 1.88 6.66
CA ARG A 55 -18.16 0.69 5.80
C ARG A 55 -17.11 0.61 4.68
N LYS A 56 -16.78 1.75 4.06
CA LYS A 56 -15.78 1.84 2.99
C LYS A 56 -14.37 1.61 3.53
N LYS A 57 -14.09 2.04 4.76
CA LYS A 57 -12.81 1.74 5.46
C LYS A 57 -12.59 0.25 5.62
N TYR A 58 -13.57 -0.46 6.19
CA TYR A 58 -13.48 -1.91 6.36
C TYR A 58 -13.34 -2.63 5.02
N ALA A 59 -14.13 -2.24 4.01
CA ALA A 59 -14.02 -2.81 2.67
C ALA A 59 -12.62 -2.59 2.05
N ALA A 60 -12.06 -1.39 2.17
CA ALA A 60 -10.71 -1.07 1.67
C ALA A 60 -9.62 -1.87 2.40
N TYR A 61 -9.76 -2.07 3.72
CA TYR A 61 -8.84 -2.89 4.51
C TYR A 61 -8.90 -4.37 4.13
N TYR A 62 -10.11 -4.94 3.97
CA TYR A 62 -10.28 -6.33 3.53
C TYR A 62 -9.77 -6.55 2.11
N PHE A 63 -10.07 -5.62 1.20
CA PHE A 63 -9.55 -5.65 -0.17
C PHE A 63 -8.02 -5.62 -0.18
N PHE A 64 -7.42 -4.73 0.60
CA PHE A 64 -5.97 -4.64 0.75
C PHE A 64 -5.36 -5.94 1.30
N LEU A 65 -5.95 -6.53 2.33
CA LEU A 65 -5.52 -7.83 2.87
C LEU A 65 -5.55 -8.92 1.80
N VAL A 66 -6.62 -9.00 1.02
CA VAL A 66 -6.74 -9.99 -0.07
C VAL A 66 -5.64 -9.78 -1.11
N VAL A 67 -5.38 -8.53 -1.52
CA VAL A 67 -4.31 -8.22 -2.49
C VAL A 67 -2.95 -8.63 -1.95
N VAL A 68 -2.64 -8.31 -0.69
CA VAL A 68 -1.38 -8.70 -0.05
C VAL A 68 -1.25 -10.22 0.03
N SER A 69 -2.31 -10.93 0.42
CA SER A 69 -2.31 -12.40 0.50
C SER A 69 -2.13 -13.06 -0.86
N ILE A 70 -2.76 -12.56 -1.93
CA ILE A 70 -2.58 -13.08 -3.29
C ILE A 70 -1.13 -12.91 -3.73
N ILE A 71 -0.56 -11.72 -3.54
CA ILE A 71 0.84 -11.45 -3.91
C ILE A 71 1.79 -12.33 -3.10
N ALA A 72 1.52 -12.53 -1.81
CA ALA A 72 2.33 -13.38 -0.95
C ALA A 72 2.33 -14.87 -1.34
N VAL A 73 1.24 -15.37 -1.94
CA VAL A 73 1.12 -16.78 -2.39
C VAL A 73 1.65 -16.98 -3.81
N MET A 74 1.65 -15.94 -4.64
CA MET A 74 2.19 -15.98 -6.02
C MET A 74 3.71 -15.92 -6.12
N VAL A 75 4.36 -15.74 -4.97
CA VAL A 75 5.80 -15.55 -4.76
C VAL A 75 6.40 -16.81 -4.16
#